data_AF-A0A2J6PNV9-F1
#
_entry.id   AF-A0A2J6PNV9-F1
#
_cell.length_a   1.000
_cell.length_b   1.000
_cell.length_c   1.000
_cell.angle_alpha   90.00
_cell.angle_beta   90.00
_cell.angle_gamma   90.00
#
_symmetry.space_group_name_H-M   'P 1'
#
loop_
_entity.id
_entity.type
_entity.pdbx_description
1 polymer ?
#
loop_
_entity_poly.entity_id
_entity_poly.type
_entity_poly.pdbx_seq_one_letter_code
_entity_poly.pdbx_strand_id
1 'polypeptide(L)' 'MIQKYYVERLLPIYVEVVKSMREIDEKPWLLQEDGDPSHGMRKKGLAQEYKESHNIQNLSYPVQSPDLNPIEGIWAIIK' A
#
# COMPACT_ATOMS: atom_id res chain seq x y z
N MET A 1 -3.34 -13.34 -0.15
CA MET A 1 -4.56 -12.85 0.54
C MET A 1 -5.69 -12.68 -0.47
N ILE A 2 -6.98 -12.68 -0.11
CA ILE A 2 -8.04 -12.33 -1.08
C ILE A 2 -8.30 -10.82 -1.11
N GLN A 3 -8.60 -10.26 -2.28
CA GLN A 3 -8.81 -8.82 -2.45
C GLN A 3 -9.92 -8.26 -1.55
N LYS A 4 -11.01 -9.01 -1.35
CA LYS A 4 -12.10 -8.60 -0.44
C LYS A 4 -11.59 -8.37 0.99
N TYR A 5 -10.80 -9.31 1.53
CA TYR A 5 -10.22 -9.19 2.85
C TYR A 5 -9.27 -7.99 2.95
N TYR A 6 -8.41 -7.82 1.95
CA TYR A 6 -7.49 -6.69 1.88
C TYR A 6 -8.23 -5.35 1.98
N VAL A 7 -9.28 -5.16 1.18
CA VAL A 7 -10.08 -3.92 1.13
C VAL A 7 -10.90 -3.72 2.40
N GLU A 8 -11.44 -4.78 3.00
CA GLU A 8 -12.31 -4.67 4.18
C GLU A 8 -11.54 -4.55 5.50
N ARG A 9 -10.29 -5.03 5.56
CA ARG A 9 -9.55 -5.18 6.83
C ARG A 9 -8.24 -4.41 6.90
N LEU A 10 -7.50 -4.28 5.81
CA LEU A 10 -6.15 -3.73 5.83
C LEU A 10 -6.07 -2.35 5.20
N LEU A 11 -6.58 -2.21 3.98
CA LEU A 11 -6.54 -0.95 3.24
C LEU A 11 -7.14 0.23 4.02
N PRO A 12 -8.24 0.11 4.79
CA PRO A 12 -8.77 1.22 5.58
C PRO A 12 -7.76 1.76 6.60
N ILE A 13 -6.98 0.87 7.23
CA ILE A 13 -5.94 1.24 8.20
C ILE A 13 -4.86 2.07 7.50
N TYR A 14 -4.39 1.63 6.33
CA TYR A 14 -3.37 2.36 5.58
C TYR A 14 -3.86 3.72 5.09
N VAL A 15 -5.12 3.81 4.66
CA VAL A 15 -5.75 5.07 4.26
C VAL A 15 -5.83 6.05 5.44
N GLU A 16 -6.20 5.58 6.62
CA GLU A 16 -6.25 6.41 7.83
C GLU A 16 -4.87 6.94 8.21
N VAL A 17 -3.84 6.09 8.14
CA VAL A 17 -2.45 6.51 8.37
C VAL A 17 -2.02 7.57 7.34
N VAL A 18 -2.25 7.34 6.04
CA VAL A 18 -1.90 8.33 5.00
C VAL A 18 -2.62 9.66 5.21
N LYS A 19 -3.91 9.63 5.60
CA LYS A 19 -4.66 10.86 5.93
C LYS A 19 -4.04 11.58 7.11
N SER A 20 -3.71 10.86 8.19
CA SER A 20 -3.08 11.43 9.38
C SER A 20 -1.72 12.05 9.04
N MET A 21 -0.93 11.41 8.17
CA MET A 21 0.38 11.95 7.76
C MET A 21 0.25 13.24 6.93
N ARG A 22 -0.79 13.36 6.12
CA ARG A 22 -1.10 14.59 5.36
C ARG A 22 -1.51 15.77 6.24
N GLU A 23 -1.93 15.52 7.48
CA GLU A 23 -2.20 16.57 8.47
C GLU A 23 -0.89 17.08 9.11
N ILE A 24 0.19 16.28 9.08
CA ILE A 24 1.49 16.64 9.65
C ILE A 24 2.30 17.50 8.67
N ASP A 25 2.34 17.11 7.40
CA ASP A 25 2.99 17.90 6.35
C ASP A 25 2.32 17.75 4.97
N GLU A 26 2.56 18.72 4.10
CA GLU A 26 1.99 18.76 2.74
C GLU A 26 2.78 17.90 1.74
N LYS A 27 3.58 16.93 2.20
CA LYS A 27 4.38 16.11 1.28
C LYS A 27 3.52 15.05 0.58
N PRO A 28 3.97 14.58 -0.60
CA PRO A 28 3.33 13.43 -1.24
C PRO A 28 3.60 12.17 -0.41
N TRP A 29 2.57 11.70 0.29
CA TRP A 29 2.57 10.41 0.97
C TRP A 29 2.13 9.31 0.00
N LEU A 30 3.07 8.43 -0.35
CA LEU A 30 2.90 7.32 -1.29
C LEU A 30 2.79 5.98 -0.56
N LEU A 31 1.80 5.18 -0.93
CA LEU A 31 1.63 3.81 -0.44
C LEU A 31 2.49 2.85 -1.27
N GLN A 32 3.50 2.24 -0.65
CA GLN A 32 4.26 1.15 -1.26
C GLN A 32 3.59 -0.19 -0.94
N GLU A 33 3.39 -1.01 -1.96
CA GLU A 33 2.86 -2.37 -1.84
C GLU A 33 3.70 -3.32 -2.71
N ASP A 34 3.72 -4.61 -2.37
CA ASP A 34 4.30 -5.63 -3.23
C ASP A 34 3.34 -6.03 -4.37
N GLY A 35 3.79 -6.97 -5.21
CA GLY A 35 3.03 -7.48 -6.35
C GLY A 35 1.87 -8.43 -6.04
N ASP A 36 1.40 -8.56 -4.79
CA ASP A 36 0.30 -9.48 -4.46
C ASP A 36 -0.97 -9.15 -5.29
N PRO A 37 -1.61 -10.15 -5.92
CA PRO A 37 -2.81 -9.92 -6.74
C PRO A 37 -3.96 -9.20 -6.02
N SER A 38 -4.05 -9.31 -4.69
CA SER A 38 -5.08 -8.65 -3.88
C SER A 38 -4.99 -7.12 -3.93
N HIS A 39 -3.81 -6.55 -4.19
CA HIS A 39 -3.59 -5.10 -4.29
C HIS A 39 -4.15 -4.46 -5.57
N GLY A 40 -4.61 -5.28 -6.53
CA GLY A 40 -5.27 -4.81 -7.75
C GLY A 40 -4.32 -4.35 -8.86
N MET A 41 -3.04 -4.74 -8.85
CA MET A 41 -2.05 -4.30 -9.85
C MET A 41 -2.32 -4.81 -11.28
N ARG A 42 -2.97 -5.97 -11.45
CA ARG A 42 -3.15 -6.61 -12.77
C ARG A 42 -4.42 -6.19 -13.51
N LYS A 43 -5.47 -5.82 -12.76
CA LYS A 43 -6.78 -5.43 -13.31
C LYS A 43 -7.45 -4.49 -12.30
N LYS A 44 -8.10 -3.45 -12.83
CA LYS A 44 -8.97 -2.58 -12.03
C LYS A 44 -10.02 -3.42 -11.29
N GLY A 45 -10.00 -3.30 -9.98
CA GLY A 45 -10.85 -4.05 -9.06
C GLY A 45 -11.02 -3.28 -7.75
N LEU A 46 -11.57 -3.95 -6.73
CA LEU A 46 -12.03 -3.32 -5.49
C LEU A 46 -10.92 -2.51 -4.80
N ALA A 47 -9.69 -3.01 -4.78
CA ALA A 47 -8.57 -2.33 -4.14
C ALA A 47 -8.19 -1.03 -4.87
N GLN A 48 -8.23 -1.04 -6.20
CA GLN A 48 -7.92 0.15 -6.99
C GLN A 48 -9.02 1.21 -6.85
N GLU A 49 -10.29 0.81 -6.93
CA GLU A 49 -11.44 1.72 -6.74
C GLU A 49 -11.46 2.34 -5.34
N TYR A 50 -11.13 1.56 -4.31
CA TYR A 50 -11.02 2.08 -2.95
C TYR A 50 -9.88 3.10 -2.81
N LYS A 51 -8.71 2.79 -3.38
CA LYS A 51 -7.56 3.72 -3.37
C LYS A 51 -7.86 5.02 -4.12
N GLU A 52 -8.47 4.94 -5.29
CA GLU A 52 -8.88 6.10 -6.10
C GLU A 52 -9.88 6.99 -5.34
N SER A 53 -10.93 6.40 -4.74
CA SER A 53 -11.94 7.14 -3.96
C SER A 53 -11.39 7.83 -2.71
N HIS A 54 -10.22 7.40 -2.22
CA HIS A 54 -9.55 7.97 -1.06
C HIS A 54 -8.31 8.82 -1.43
N ASN A 55 -8.09 9.08 -2.72
CA ASN A 55 -6.92 9.80 -3.23
C ASN A 55 -5.60 9.21 -2.75
N ILE A 56 -5.50 7.88 -2.73
CA ILE A 56 -4.27 7.17 -2.37
C ILE A 56 -3.41 7.01 -3.61
N GLN A 57 -2.17 7.48 -3.52
CA GLN A 57 -1.17 7.33 -4.56
C GLN A 57 -0.27 6.17 -4.21
N ASN A 58 -0.09 5.23 -5.13
CA ASN A 58 0.86 4.14 -4.98
C ASN A 58 2.25 4.56 -5.45
N LEU A 59 3.29 4.08 -4.75
CA LEU A 59 4.64 4.11 -5.29
C LEU A 59 4.76 3.11 -6.45
N SER A 60 5.34 3.52 -7.58
CA SER A 60 5.68 2.58 -8.64
C SER A 60 6.81 1.68 -8.16
N TYR A 61 6.54 0.37 -8.06
CA TYR A 61 7.43 -0.58 -7.44
C TYR A 61 7.58 -1.86 -8.29
N PRO A 62 8.80 -2.32 -8.56
CA PRO A 62 9.02 -3.54 -9.34
C PRO A 62 8.61 -4.79 -8.54
N VAL A 63 7.90 -5.70 -9.21
CA VAL A 63 7.52 -6.98 -8.62
C VAL A 63 8.77 -7.84 -8.36
N GLN A 64 8.74 -8.64 -7.29
CA GLN A 64 9.84 -9.54 -6.91
C GLN A 64 11.17 -8.84 -6.56
N SER A 65 11.13 -7.61 -6.06
CA SER A 65 12.34 -6.87 -5.65
C SER A 65 12.40 -6.58 -4.15
N PRO A 66 12.35 -7.59 -3.25
CA PRO A 66 12.36 -7.36 -1.80
C PRO A 66 13.60 -6.58 -1.33
N ASP A 67 14.72 -6.69 -2.05
CA ASP A 67 15.94 -5.92 -1.83
C ASP A 67 15.74 -4.40 -1.90
N LEU A 68 14.72 -3.94 -2.64
CA LEU A 68 14.36 -2.52 -2.75
C LEU A 68 13.33 -2.09 -1.70
N ASN A 69 12.83 -3.00 -0.85
CA ASN A 69 11.88 -2.67 0.21
C ASN A 69 12.62 -2.45 1.54
N PRO A 70 12.64 -1.23 2.09
CA PRO A 70 13.29 -0.98 3.38
C PRO A 70 12.76 -1.87 4.53
N ILE A 71 11.51 -2.33 4.46
CA ILE A 71 10.94 -3.19 5.51
C ILE A 71 11.69 -4.51 5.65
N GLU A 72 12.29 -5.04 4.58
CA GLU A 72 13.06 -6.29 4.61
C GLU A 72 14.33 -6.12 5.45
N GLY A 73 14.95 -4.94 5.40
CA GLY A 73 16.07 -4.59 6.27
C GLY A 73 15.66 -4.51 7.74
N ILE A 74 14.49 -3.94 8.03
CA ILE A 74 13.94 -3.89 9.40
C ILE A 74 13.66 -5.31 9.91
N TRP A 75 13.04 -6.16 9.09
CA TRP A 75 12.79 -7.56 9.46
C TRP A 75 14.08 -8.35 9.70
N ALA A 76 15.14 -8.07 8.94
CA ALA A 76 16.44 -8.70 9.16
C ALA A 76 17.06 -8.35 10.53
N ILE A 77 16.75 -7.16 11.08
CA ILE A 77 17.24 -6.70 12.39
C ILE A 77 16.38 -7.24 13.55
N ILE A 78 15.06 -7.32 13.36
CA ILE A 78 14.11 -7.74 14.42
C ILE A 78 14.16 -9.26 14.68
N LYS A 79 14.79 -10.04 13.80
CA LYS A 79 14.93 -11.50 13.93
C LYS A 79 15.62 -11.96 15.22
#